data_AF-A0A0Q8UJS6-F1
#
_entry.id   AF-A0A0Q8UJS6-F1
#
_cell.length_a   1.000
_cell.length_b   1.000
_cell.length_c   1.000
_cell.angle_alpha   90.00
_cell.angle_beta   90.00
_cell.angle_gamma   90.00
#
_symmetry.space_group_name_H-M   'P 1'
#
loop_
_entity.id
_entity.type
_entity.pdbx_description
1 polymer ?
#
loop_
_entity_poly.entity_id
_entity_poly.type
_entity_poly.pdbx_seq_one_letter_code
_entity_poly.pdbx_strand_id
1 'polypeptide(L)' 'MDTVDKLTVRKAFATLPDRWRTVLWYSEVEGMGATEIAGKLDITPAAAAMLTYRARQGLRRAWHAAASD' A
#
# COMPACT_ATOMS: atom_id res chain seq x y z
N MET A 1 -5.94 14.50 -18.11
CA MET A 1 -4.63 13.98 -17.68
C MET A 1 -4.87 12.82 -16.70
N ASP A 2 -5.73 11.85 -17.06
CA ASP A 2 -6.41 11.03 -16.03
C ASP A 2 -6.25 9.51 -16.21
N THR A 3 -6.01 9.04 -17.44
CA THR A 3 -5.82 7.61 -17.72
C THR A 3 -4.38 7.17 -17.51
N VAL A 4 -3.42 8.03 -17.87
CA VAL A 4 -1.98 7.76 -17.70
C VAL A 4 -1.65 7.63 -16.22
N ASP A 5 -2.11 8.57 -15.38
CA ASP A 5 -1.88 8.53 -13.94
C ASP A 5 -2.47 7.27 -13.28
N LYS A 6 -3.68 6.87 -13.67
CA LYS A 6 -4.32 5.63 -13.18
C LYS A 6 -3.55 4.37 -13.60
N LEU A 7 -3.06 4.32 -14.84
CA LEU A 7 -2.25 3.21 -15.33
C LEU A 7 -0.90 3.16 -14.62
N THR A 8 -0.27 4.30 -14.36
CA THR A 8 1.00 4.42 -13.64
C THR A 8 0.86 3.99 -12.19
N VAL A 9 -0.20 4.41 -11.49
CA VAL A 9 -0.50 3.94 -10.12
C VAL A 9 -0.74 2.43 -10.10
N ARG A 10 -1.48 1.89 -11.08
CA ARG A 10 -1.72 0.44 -11.16
C ARG A 10 -0.43 -0.36 -11.37
N LYS A 11 0.46 0.11 -12.25
CA LYS A 11 1.78 -0.49 -12.47
C LYS A 11 2.64 -0.43 -11.21
N ALA A 12 2.74 0.75 -10.59
CA ALA A 12 3.49 0.95 -9.36
C ALA A 12 2.96 0.11 -8.19
N PHE A 13 1.64 -0.03 -8.06
CA PHE A 13 1.04 -0.87 -7.04
C PHE A 13 1.36 -2.36 -7.29
N ALA A 14 1.36 -2.81 -8.54
CA ALA A 14 1.65 -4.19 -8.90
C ALA A 14 3.10 -4.63 -8.61
N THR A 15 4.06 -3.69 -8.50
CA THR A 15 5.45 -4.00 -8.14
C THR A 15 5.68 -4.14 -6.62
N LEU A 16 4.68 -3.82 -5.80
CA LEU A 16 4.80 -3.93 -4.35
C LEU A 16 4.70 -5.38 -3.87
N PRO A 17 5.44 -5.75 -2.81
CA PRO A 17 5.27 -7.04 -2.14
C PRO A 17 3.81 -7.28 -1.74
N ASP A 18 3.33 -8.52 -1.84
CA ASP A 18 1.93 -8.90 -1.59
C ASP A 18 1.43 -8.40 -0.23
N ARG A 19 2.24 -8.57 0.81
CA ARG A 19 1.92 -8.13 2.17
C ARG A 19 1.73 -6.61 2.27
N TRP A 20 2.41 -5.82 1.42
CA TRP A 20 2.23 -4.37 1.35
C TRP A 20 0.96 -4.01 0.60
N ARG A 21 0.63 -4.73 -0.49
CA ARG A 21 -0.64 -4.54 -1.20
C ARG A 21 -1.84 -4.83 -0.29
N THR A 22 -1.77 -5.91 0.49
CA THR A 22 -2.81 -6.28 1.46
C THR A 22 -3.04 -5.20 2.51
N VAL A 23 -1.97 -4.69 3.14
CA VAL A 23 -2.13 -3.67 4.19
C VAL A 23 -2.65 -2.34 3.64
N LEU A 24 -2.28 -1.99 2.41
CA LEU A 24 -2.78 -0.81 1.72
C LEU A 24 -4.26 -0.96 1.37
N TRP A 25 -4.70 -2.13 0.94
CA TRP A 25 -6.13 -2.39 0.71
C TRP A 25 -6.92 -2.17 1.99
N TYR A 26 -6.53 -2.82 3.08
CA TYR A 26 -7.26 -2.69 4.34
C TYR A 26 -7.27 -1.26 4.89
N SER A 27 -6.16 -0.52 4.77
CA SER A 27 -6.08 0.84 5.33
C SER A 27 -6.69 1.93 4.43
N GLU A 28 -6.44 1.89 3.13
CA GLU A 28 -6.84 2.98 2.21
C GLU A 28 -8.18 2.73 1.53
N VAL A 29 -8.53 1.47 1.27
CA VAL A 29 -9.77 1.10 0.57
C VAL A 29 -10.87 0.74 1.56
N GLU A 30 -10.55 -0.11 2.54
CA GLU A 30 -11.51 -0.55 3.56
C GLU A 30 -11.56 0.39 4.79
N GLY A 31 -10.66 1.37 4.88
CA GLY A 31 -10.63 2.35 5.98
C GLY A 31 -10.30 1.78 7.36
N MET A 32 -9.70 0.59 7.43
CA MET A 32 -9.43 -0.10 8.70
C MET A 32 -8.29 0.56 9.48
N GLY A 33 -8.44 0.60 10.80
CA GLY A 33 -7.41 1.01 11.74
C GLY A 33 -6.36 -0.08 11.99
N ALA A 34 -5.23 0.30 12.62
CA ALA A 34 -4.11 -0.62 12.87
C ALA A 34 -4.51 -1.85 13.70
N THR A 35 -5.44 -1.72 14.64
CA THR A 35 -5.93 -2.83 15.48
C THR A 35 -6.73 -3.85 14.68
N GLU A 36 -7.60 -3.39 13.76
CA GLU A 36 -8.42 -4.25 12.91
C GLU A 36 -7.54 -5.00 11.90
N ILE A 37 -6.60 -4.28 11.28
CA ILE A 37 -5.60 -4.84 10.38
C ILE A 37 -4.74 -5.89 11.10
N ALA A 38 -4.30 -5.59 12.32
CA ALA A 38 -3.54 -6.52 13.15
C ALA A 38 -4.29 -7.83 13.40
N GLY A 39 -5.59 -7.77 13.71
CA GLY A 39 -6.42 -8.96 13.87
C GLY A 39 -6.57 -9.77 12.58
N LYS A 40 -6.66 -9.12 11.41
CA LYS A 40 -6.72 -9.81 10.10
C LYS A 40 -5.43 -10.49 9.70
N LEU A 41 -4.29 -9.96 10.13
CA LEU A 41 -2.95 -10.40 9.72
C LEU A 41 -2.22 -11.21 10.80
N ASP A 42 -2.85 -11.45 11.94
CA ASP A 42 -2.28 -12.12 13.12
C ASP A 42 -0.93 -11.52 13.54
N ILE A 43 -0.90 -10.19 13.69
CA ILE A 43 0.27 -9.43 14.14
C ILE A 43 -0.14 -8.39 15.20
N THR A 44 0.83 -7.71 15.81
CA THR A 44 0.53 -6.63 16.75
C THR A 44 0.03 -5.36 16.03
N PRO A 45 -0.81 -4.52 16.67
CA PRO A 45 -1.23 -3.23 16.11
C PRO A 45 -0.04 -2.32 15.73
N ALA A 46 1.04 -2.35 16.52
CA ALA A 46 2.25 -1.60 16.22
C ALA A 46 2.96 -2.12 14.95
N ALA A 47 3.04 -3.44 14.78
CA ALA A 47 3.58 -4.05 13.56
C ALA A 47 2.72 -3.72 12.35
N ALA A 48 1.39 -3.73 12.48
CA ALA A 48 0.46 -3.31 11.43
C ALA A 48 0.66 -1.85 11.05
N ALA A 49 0.74 -0.93 12.02
CA ALA A 49 0.97 0.50 11.75
C ALA A 49 2.31 0.74 11.03
N MET A 50 3.40 0.12 11.49
CA MET A 50 4.71 0.21 10.83
C MET A 50 4.67 -0.37 9.41
N LEU A 51 3.97 -1.50 9.21
CA LEU A 51 3.81 -2.12 7.90
C LEU A 51 3.04 -1.22 6.94
N THR A 52 1.90 -0.64 7.37
CA THR A 52 1.13 0.33 6.58
C THR A 52 1.98 1.53 6.19
N TYR A 53 2.73 2.10 7.16
CA TYR A 53 3.63 3.21 6.90
C TYR A 53 4.68 2.86 5.84
N ARG A 54 5.35 1.70 5.98
CA ARG A 54 6.34 1.23 5.01
C ARG A 54 5.74 0.99 3.63
N ALA A 55 4.54 0.40 3.57
CA ALA A 55 3.84 0.15 2.32
C ALA A 55 3.50 1.46 1.57
N ARG A 56 3.03 2.50 2.28
CA ARG A 56 2.79 3.83 1.71
C ARG A 56 4.07 4.45 1.15
N GLN A 57 5.19 4.34 1.88
CA GLN A 57 6.49 4.82 1.41
C GLN A 57 6.95 4.06 0.16
N GLY A 58 6.75 2.74 0.15
CA GLY A 58 7.00 1.88 -1.00
C GLY A 58 6.22 2.30 -2.24
N LEU A 59 4.91 2.51 -2.09
CA LEU A 59 4.04 2.94 -3.17
C LEU A 59 4.49 4.28 -3.77
N ARG A 60 4.85 5.26 -2.93
CA ARG A 60 5.37 6.55 -3.41
C ARG A 60 6.64 6.38 -4.25
N ARG A 61 7.59 5.56 -3.78
CA ARG A 61 8.82 5.28 -4.52
C ARG A 61 8.54 4.57 -5.85
N ALA A 62 7.66 3.56 -5.83
CA ALA A 62 7.28 2.82 -7.03
C ALA A 62 6.56 3.71 -8.04
N TRP A 63 5.73 4.66 -7.57
CA TRP A 63 5.06 5.64 -8.44
C TRP A 63 6.06 6.57 -9.12
N HIS A 64 7.04 7.11 -8.39
CA HIS A 64 8.10 7.91 -9.00
C HIS A 64 8.92 7.12 -10.02
N ALA A 65 9.24 5.87 -9.72
CA ALA A 65 9.96 5.01 -10.67
C ALA A 65 9.14 4.75 -11.94
N ALA A 66 7.84 4.43 -11.80
CA ALA A 66 6.95 4.15 -12.91
C ALA A 66 6.56 5.41 -13.73
N ALA A 67 6.66 6.60 -13.13
CA ALA A 67 6.42 7.87 -13.83
C ALA A 67 7.66 8.40 -14.56
N SER A 68 8.84 7.81 -14.31
CA SER A 68 10.11 8.18 -14.96
C SER A 68 10.46 7.27 -16.14
N ASP A 69 9.55 6.36 -16.53
CA ASP A 69 9.63 5.39 -17.64
C ASP A 69 8.70 5.81 -18.77
#